data_AF-A0A3M1XSY4-F1
#
_entry.id   AF-A0A3M1XSY4-F1
#
_cell.length_a   1.000
_cell.length_b   1.000
_cell.length_c   1.000
_cell.angle_alpha   90.00
_cell.angle_beta   90.00
_cell.angle_gamma   90.00
#
_symmetry.space_group_name_H-M   'P 1'
#
loop_
_entity.id
_entity.type
_entity.pdbx_description
1 polymer ?
#
loop_
_entity_poly.entity_id
_entity_poly.type
_entity_poly.pdbx_seq_one_letter_code
_entity_poly.pdbx_strand_id
1 'polypeptide(L)'
;MADIRRIVEIRGGSIDYFGVGAIEKIGQILRQYREQGIGRAAVITGKGSYRVSGAWQKVEDALKSLGIEFLQFDGIRANPTVDQIDEAVKKLKGFDAR
;
A
#
# COMPACT_ATOMS: atom_id res chain seq x y z
N MET A 1 -12.48 -21.90 21.02
CA MET A 1 -12.75 -20.64 20.28
C MET A 1 -11.54 -20.32 19.43
N ALA A 2 -11.73 -19.85 18.20
CA ALA A 2 -10.63 -19.35 17.37
C ALA A 2 -10.17 -17.98 17.89
N ASP A 3 -8.86 -17.79 18.04
CA ASP A 3 -8.29 -16.47 18.35
C ASP A 3 -8.31 -15.61 17.08
N ILE A 4 -9.28 -14.70 17.00
CA ILE A 4 -9.48 -13.81 15.85
C ILE A 4 -8.37 -12.77 15.68
N ARG A 5 -7.56 -12.52 16.73
CA ARG A 5 -6.45 -11.55 16.70
C ARG A 5 -5.15 -12.20 16.24
N ARG A 6 -5.12 -13.53 16.11
CA ARG A 6 -3.99 -14.23 15.52
C ARG A 6 -3.87 -13.83 14.05
N ILE A 7 -2.76 -13.18 13.71
CA ILE A 7 -2.34 -12.96 12.33
C ILE A 7 -1.45 -14.13 11.93
N VAL A 8 -1.79 -14.79 10.82
CA VAL A 8 -1.03 -15.90 10.24
C VAL A 8 -0.25 -15.39 9.02
N GLU A 9 1.00 -15.81 8.91
CA GLU A 9 1.82 -15.62 7.71
C GLU A 9 1.70 -16.86 6.83
N ILE A 10 1.27 -16.67 5.58
CA ILE A 10 1.23 -17.70 4.56
C ILE A 10 2.35 -17.38 3.57
N ARG A 11 3.28 -18.31 3.39
CA ARG A 11 4.50 -18.09 2.59
C ARG A 11 4.44 -18.92 1.32
N GLY A 12 4.52 -18.25 0.18
CA GLY A 12 4.60 -18.83 -1.16
C GLY A 12 5.45 -17.95 -2.07
N GLY A 13 4.92 -17.57 -3.25
CA GLY A 13 5.55 -16.54 -4.09
C GLY A 13 5.44 -15.12 -3.52
N SER A 14 4.40 -14.87 -2.73
CA SER A 14 4.24 -13.71 -1.85
C SER A 14 4.22 -14.14 -0.38
N ILE A 15 4.36 -13.17 0.52
CA ILE A 15 4.07 -13.34 1.95
C ILE A 15 2.71 -12.69 2.21
N ASP A 16 1.72 -13.51 2.53
CA ASP A 16 0.37 -13.03 2.84
C ASP A 16 0.18 -13.00 4.36
N TYR A 17 -0.29 -11.86 4.87
CA TYR A 17 -0.67 -11.69 6.27
C TYR A 17 -2.19 -11.77 6.39
N PHE A 18 -2.70 -12.79 7.10
CA PHE A 18 -4.13 -13.05 7.21
C PHE A 18 -4.60 -13.03 8.67
N GLY A 19 -5.65 -12.24 8.96
CA GLY A 19 -6.24 -12.12 10.29
C GLY A 19 -6.75 -10.70 10.58
N VAL A 20 -7.55 -10.55 11.65
CA VAL A 20 -8.00 -9.21 12.08
C VAL A 20 -6.78 -8.40 12.53
N GLY A 21 -6.63 -7.21 11.96
CA GLY A 21 -5.47 -6.34 12.22
C GLY A 21 -4.26 -6.62 11.32
N ALA A 22 -4.36 -7.49 10.30
CA ALA A 22 -3.26 -7.74 9.37
C ALA A 22 -2.72 -6.47 8.70
N ILE A 23 -3.55 -5.43 8.49
CA ILE A 23 -3.13 -4.15 7.94
C ILE A 23 -2.02 -3.46 8.75
N GLU A 24 -1.93 -3.71 10.05
CA GLU A 24 -0.88 -3.15 10.92
C GLU A 24 0.53 -3.64 10.51
N LYS A 25 0.62 -4.75 9.76
CA LYS A 25 1.89 -5.26 9.22
C LYS A 25 2.51 -4.35 8.16
N ILE A 26 1.76 -3.39 7.59
CA ILE A 26 2.30 -2.47 6.60
C ILE A 26 3.50 -1.66 7.13
N GLY A 27 3.50 -1.31 8.41
CA GLY A 27 4.62 -0.59 9.03
C GLY A 27 5.90 -1.44 9.09
N GLN A 28 5.77 -2.74 9.35
CA GLN A 28 6.91 -3.67 9.32
C GLN A 28 7.45 -3.81 7.88
N ILE A 29 6.56 -3.97 6.90
CA ILE A 29 6.93 -4.12 5.48
C ILE A 29 7.63 -2.86 4.96
N LEU A 30 7.05 -1.68 5.19
CA LEU A 30 7.64 -0.41 4.76
C LEU A 30 8.98 -0.13 5.44
N ARG A 31 9.17 -0.55 6.69
CA ARG A 31 10.46 -0.43 7.38
C ARG A 31 11.55 -1.27 6.69
N GLN A 32 11.23 -2.51 6.31
CA GLN A 32 12.16 -3.36 5.57
C GLN A 32 12.57 -2.72 4.24
N TYR A 33 11.61 -2.14 3.51
CA TYR A 33 11.91 -1.38 2.30
C TYR A 33 12.76 -0.14 2.59
N ARG A 34 12.45 0.57 3.66
CA ARG A 34 13.23 1.74 4.05
C ARG A 34 14.69 1.40 4.34
N GLU A 35 14.93 0.27 5.01
CA GLU A 35 16.27 -0.28 5.27
C GLU A 35 17.00 -0.70 3.98
N GLN A 36 16.25 -1.05 2.93
CA GLN A 36 16.79 -1.33 1.59
C GLN A 36 17.04 -0.06 0.75
N GLY A 37 16.82 1.12 1.32
CA GLY A 37 17.06 2.41 0.66
C GLY A 37 15.85 2.98 -0.08
N ILE A 38 14.69 2.32 -0.02
CA ILE A 38 13.44 2.82 -0.60
C ILE A 38 13.03 4.08 0.16
N GLY A 39 12.82 5.17 -0.56
CA GLY A 39 12.50 6.48 0.01
C GLY A 39 11.25 7.11 -0.58
N ARG A 40 10.78 6.60 -1.72
CA ARG A 40 9.64 7.16 -2.45
C ARG A 40 8.70 6.07 -2.93
N ALA A 41 7.41 6.18 -2.61
CA ALA A 41 6.40 5.20 -2.99
C ALA A 41 5.29 5.82 -3.85
N ALA A 42 4.99 5.21 -4.98
CA ALA A 42 3.75 5.50 -5.71
C ALA A 42 2.59 4.71 -5.09
N VAL A 43 1.52 5.39 -4.72
CA VAL A 43 0.31 4.77 -4.15
C VAL A 43 -0.79 4.81 -5.19
N ILE A 44 -1.26 3.64 -5.63
CA ILE A 44 -2.30 3.53 -6.66
C ILE A 44 -3.54 2.90 -6.04
N THR A 45 -4.67 3.60 -6.08
CA THR A 45 -5.94 3.15 -5.51
C THR A 45 -7.11 3.40 -6.46
N GLY A 46 -8.25 2.77 -6.17
CA GLY A 46 -9.52 3.25 -6.69
C GLY A 46 -10.02 4.49 -5.95
N LYS A 47 -11.27 4.90 -6.21
CA LYS A 47 -11.80 6.21 -5.79
C LYS A 47 -12.00 6.42 -4.29
N GLY A 48 -12.26 5.38 -3.49
CA GLY A 48 -12.61 5.64 -2.09
C GLY A 48 -12.77 4.45 -1.13
N SER A 49 -12.86 3.21 -1.62
CA SER A 49 -13.03 2.04 -0.74
C SER A 49 -11.92 1.92 0.31
N TYR A 50 -10.68 2.24 -0.06
CA TYR A 50 -9.51 2.24 0.82
C TYR A 50 -9.57 3.29 1.94
N ARG A 51 -10.30 4.40 1.74
CA ARG A 51 -10.57 5.40 2.79
C ARG A 51 -11.71 4.95 3.69
N VAL A 52 -12.81 4.48 3.11
CA VAL A 52 -14.00 4.03 3.86
C VAL A 52 -13.68 2.85 4.78
N SER A 53 -12.77 1.96 4.38
CA SER A 53 -12.33 0.85 5.22
C SER A 53 -11.37 1.24 6.35
N GLY A 54 -10.87 2.48 6.38
CA GLY A 54 -9.83 2.94 7.30
C GLY A 54 -8.43 2.41 6.99
N ALA A 55 -8.26 1.61 5.93
CA ALA A 55 -6.95 1.08 5.53
C ALA A 55 -5.97 2.20 5.17
N TRP A 56 -6.46 3.28 4.54
CA TRP A 56 -5.63 4.42 4.15
C TRP A 56 -4.87 5.03 5.32
N GLN A 57 -5.55 5.27 6.44
CA GLN A 57 -4.95 5.93 7.60
C GLN A 57 -3.71 5.15 8.09
N LYS A 58 -3.82 3.82 8.16
CA LYS A 58 -2.72 2.94 8.58
C LYS A 58 -1.53 2.98 7.63
N VAL A 59 -1.78 3.03 6.32
CA VAL A 59 -0.74 3.11 5.29
C VAL A 59 -0.06 4.49 5.32
N GLU A 60 -0.85 5.56 5.36
CA GLU A 60 -0.36 6.94 5.36
C GLU A 60 0.48 7.25 6.60
N ASP A 61 0.02 6.83 7.78
CA ASP A 61 0.76 7.00 9.03
C ASP A 61 2.10 6.26 8.99
N ALA A 62 2.12 5.03 8.46
CA ALA A 62 3.34 4.25 8.33
C ALA A 62 4.35 4.91 7.37
N LEU A 63 3.90 5.34 6.19
CA LEU A 63 4.75 6.06 5.22
C LEU A 63 5.36 7.32 5.84
N LYS A 64 4.54 8.15 6.48
CA LYS A 64 4.98 9.39 7.15
C LYS A 64 5.96 9.11 8.29
N SER A 65 5.67 8.13 9.14
CA SER A 65 6.52 7.79 10.29
C SER A 65 7.92 7.31 9.90
N LEU A 66 8.05 6.74 8.69
CA LEU A 66 9.31 6.23 8.15
C LEU A 66 10.01 7.23 7.21
N GLY A 67 9.41 8.41 7.00
CA GLY A 67 9.91 9.41 6.07
C GLY A 67 9.96 8.91 4.62
N ILE A 68 9.03 8.04 4.23
CA ILE A 68 8.86 7.62 2.84
C ILE A 68 7.93 8.63 2.19
N GLU A 69 8.45 9.42 1.25
CA GLU A 69 7.61 10.33 0.48
C GLU A 69 6.70 9.50 -0.43
N PHE A 70 5.48 9.98 -0.68
CA PHE A 70 4.58 9.26 -1.55
C PHE A 70 3.75 10.19 -2.43
N LEU A 71 3.40 9.68 -3.61
CA LEU A 71 2.46 10.34 -4.52
C LEU A 71 1.31 9.38 -4.82
N GLN A 72 0.09 9.87 -4.66
CA GLN A 72 -1.11 9.05 -4.81
C GLN A 72 -1.82 9.30 -6.14
N PHE A 73 -2.27 8.22 -6.78
CA PHE A 73 -3.27 8.22 -7.84
C PHE A 73 -4.49 7.39 -7.42
N ASP A 74 -5.66 8.02 -7.29
CA ASP A 74 -6.90 7.40 -6.81
C ASP A 74 -7.99 7.24 -7.90
N GLY A 75 -7.58 7.22 -9.17
CA GLY A 75 -8.48 7.22 -10.32
C GLY A 75 -8.94 5.85 -10.84
N ILE A 76 -8.41 4.74 -10.31
CA ILE A 76 -8.64 3.40 -10.87
C ILE A 76 -10.10 2.96 -10.71
N ARG A 77 -10.70 2.48 -11.79
CA ARG A 77 -12.04 1.89 -11.83
C ARG A 77 -11.95 0.36 -11.87
N ALA A 78 -13.07 -0.30 -11.54
CA ALA A 78 -13.19 -1.74 -11.73
C ALA A 78 -12.94 -2.10 -13.21
N ASN A 79 -12.22 -3.20 -13.45
CA ASN A 79 -11.76 -3.61 -14.78
C ASN A 79 -10.94 -2.49 -15.47
N PRO A 80 -9.71 -2.23 -14.98
CA PRO A 80 -8.90 -1.12 -15.45
C PRO A 80 -8.63 -1.20 -16.96
N THR A 81 -8.59 -0.05 -17.61
CA THR A 81 -8.25 0.11 -19.03
C THR A 81 -6.83 0.62 -19.19
N VAL A 82 -6.25 0.46 -20.39
CA VAL A 82 -4.91 1.00 -20.71
C VAL A 82 -4.85 2.51 -20.50
N ASP A 83 -5.91 3.25 -20.87
CA ASP A 83 -5.97 4.71 -20.66
C ASP A 83 -5.81 5.10 -19.18
N GLN A 84 -6.39 4.32 -18.25
CA GLN A 84 -6.27 4.58 -16.81
C GLN A 84 -4.84 4.30 -16.30
N ILE A 85 -4.16 3.32 -16.91
CA ILE A 85 -2.76 3.03 -16.63
C ILE A 85 -1.90 4.19 -17.14
N ASP A 86 -2.15 4.67 -18.36
CA ASP A 86 -1.41 5.79 -18.95
C ASP A 86 -1.59 7.08 -18.16
N GLU A 87 -2.80 7.36 -17.66
CA GLU A 87 -3.05 8.48 -16.75
C GLU A 87 -2.26 8.36 -15.43
N ALA A 88 -2.24 7.17 -14.83
CA ALA A 88 -1.47 6.91 -13.61
C ALA A 88 0.02 7.09 -13.87
N VAL A 89 0.55 6.50 -14.95
CA VAL A 89 1.95 6.67 -15.36
C VAL A 89 2.27 8.13 -15.60
N LYS A 90 1.44 8.87 -16.34
CA LYS A 90 1.67 10.29 -16.63
C LYS A 90 1.76 11.14 -15.36
N LYS A 91 0.93 10.86 -14.35
CA LYS A 91 0.94 11.57 -13.06
C LYS A 91 2.13 11.19 -12.19
N LEU A 92 2.54 9.92 -12.21
CA LEU A 92 3.63 9.41 -11.39
C LEU A 92 5.00 9.58 -12.05
N LYS A 93 5.03 9.87 -13.37
CA LYS A 93 6.24 10.11 -14.15
C LYS A 93 6.95 11.35 -13.58
N GLY A 94 8.20 11.14 -13.16
CA GLY A 94 9.03 12.18 -12.54
C GLY A 94 9.04 12.15 -11.00
N PHE A 95 8.10 11.44 -10.36
CA PHE A 95 8.17 11.22 -8.91
C PHE A 95 9.31 10.27 -8.54
N ASP A 96 9.74 9.41 -9.48
CA ASP A 96 10.88 8.48 -9.35
C ASP A 96 10.80 7.65 -8.06
N ALA A 97 9.64 6.99 -7.89
CA ALA A 97 9.41 6.03 -6.81
C ALA A 97 10.48 4.93 -6.85
N ARG A 98 11.19 4.74 -5.74
CA ARG A 98 12.30 3.81 -5.55
C ARG A 98 12.45 3.44 -4.10
#